data_AF-A0A9D8SGD8-F1
#
_entry.id   AF-A0A9D8SGD8-F1
#
_cell.length_a   1.000
_cell.length_b   1.000
_cell.length_c   1.000
_cell.angle_alpha   90.00
_cell.angle_beta   90.00
_cell.angle_gamma   90.00
#
_symmetry.space_group_name_H-M   'P 1'
#
loop_
_entity.id
_entity.type
_entity.pdbx_description
1 polymer ?
#
loop_
_entity_poly.entity_id
_entity_poly.type
_entity_poly.pdbx_seq_one_letter_code
_entity_poly.pdbx_strand_id
1 'polypeptide(L)'
;MFCVDVAINLPVKSLFKQFTYAVPEELRFLDSGWRVVVPFGAQKVEGFVVRRKELSELVPQAQEKLKNVEAALGDRPWFDEEMLSTAKWLADYYMCSLAEAMRLFVPGKTSIKRQAVKDASGKLLYYAYEERLKEKTVLAYKITEAGRAALALGNNKAKAQMAALAVLSEGEWLTVSDLMEYKISAATARTLAEKGWAEAGQKRVLRNSYVNPQKRGEVFTLTDEQAGALEKINASVDETNGRTFLLQGITGSGKTEVYLRAAAKAVEQGKQVLMLVPEIALTAQLVKRFKAWFGDMVAVAHSKLSQNERGDVWYKMHTHQANILIGVRSAVFAPFKNLGLIIIDEEHESSYKQEERPNYHARVVALQRSRYTGAPLILGSATPDLESYYKATNGDYEHLRLTKRATGSLLPTVEIVDMRKELQERNFSVLSRKLKQALVTTASGGEQAIVLLNRRGYSTFVLCRDCGASIVCPHCAVALVYHSASEAMRCHYCGNTAEIPAECPTCHSRRIKFFGTGTQKAEAELEELPEIRVLRMDQD
;
A
#
# COMPACT_ATOMS: atom_id res chain seq x y z
N MET A 1 11.92 13.23 -37.86
CA MET A 1 10.89 13.67 -36.91
C MET A 1 10.06 12.46 -36.53
N PHE A 2 9.63 12.36 -35.26
CA PHE A 2 8.80 11.27 -34.78
C PHE A 2 7.57 11.81 -34.05
N CYS A 3 6.62 10.94 -33.75
CA CYS A 3 5.43 11.25 -32.97
C CYS A 3 5.30 10.32 -31.76
N VAL A 4 4.45 10.70 -30.82
CA VAL A 4 4.21 9.94 -29.59
C VAL A 4 2.72 9.74 -29.38
N ASP A 5 2.34 8.53 -28.94
CA ASP A 5 1.01 8.24 -28.44
C ASP A 5 0.94 8.63 -26.97
N VAL A 6 -0.09 9.40 -26.61
CA VAL A 6 -0.26 9.96 -25.28
C VAL A 6 -1.60 9.51 -24.70
N ALA A 7 -1.56 8.85 -23.54
CA ALA A 7 -2.72 8.57 -22.71
C ALA A 7 -3.07 9.84 -21.92
N ILE A 8 -4.26 10.41 -22.17
CA ILE A 8 -4.66 11.71 -21.62
C ILE A 8 -5.10 11.56 -20.16
N ASN A 9 -4.41 12.25 -19.24
CA ASN A 9 -4.67 12.18 -17.80
C ASN A 9 -5.86 13.06 -17.38
N LEU A 10 -7.07 12.71 -17.85
CA LEU A 10 -8.31 13.34 -17.43
C LEU A 10 -9.18 12.39 -16.60
N PRO A 11 -10.00 12.89 -15.68
CA PRO A 11 -10.94 12.08 -14.90
C PRO A 11 -12.18 11.71 -15.71
N VAL A 12 -11.99 11.27 -16.97
CA VAL A 12 -13.07 10.87 -17.88
C VAL A 12 -13.06 9.35 -18.04
N LYS A 13 -14.13 8.70 -17.58
CA LYS A 13 -14.22 7.22 -17.48
C LYS A 13 -14.23 6.49 -18.83
N SER A 14 -14.53 7.19 -19.93
CA SER A 14 -14.70 6.60 -21.27
C SER A 14 -13.51 6.83 -22.21
N LEU A 15 -12.43 7.48 -21.74
CA LEU A 15 -11.31 7.84 -22.61
C LEU A 15 -10.26 6.72 -22.67
N PHE A 16 -10.60 5.63 -23.36
CA PHE A 16 -9.71 4.47 -23.52
C PHE A 16 -8.65 4.64 -24.61
N LYS A 17 -8.86 5.56 -25.55
CA LYS A 17 -7.95 5.79 -26.68
C LYS A 17 -6.78 6.71 -26.29
N GLN A 18 -5.61 6.42 -26.85
CA GLN A 18 -4.47 7.33 -26.84
C GLN A 18 -4.53 8.26 -28.06
N PHE A 19 -3.89 9.42 -27.94
CA PHE A 19 -3.87 10.44 -28.97
C PHE A 19 -2.43 10.70 -29.41
N THR A 20 -2.22 10.83 -30.71
CA THR A 20 -0.88 11.01 -31.27
C THR A 20 -0.53 12.50 -31.38
N TYR A 21 0.68 12.86 -30.97
CA TYR A 21 1.22 14.22 -31.02
C TYR A 21 2.59 14.22 -31.71
N ALA A 22 2.89 15.27 -32.47
CA ALA A 22 4.22 15.49 -33.01
C ALA A 22 5.18 15.96 -31.89
N VAL A 23 6.43 15.56 -31.97
CA VAL A 23 7.48 15.97 -31.01
C VAL A 23 8.36 17.05 -31.64
N PRO A 24 8.38 18.27 -31.08
CA PRO A 24 9.31 19.33 -31.50
C PRO A 24 10.78 18.93 -31.31
N GLU A 25 11.70 19.55 -32.06
CA GLU A 25 13.13 19.22 -32.02
C GLU A 25 13.74 19.43 -30.61
N GLU A 26 13.25 20.43 -29.88
CA GLU A 26 13.68 20.75 -28.51
C GLU A 26 13.32 19.63 -27.51
N LEU A 27 12.31 18.82 -27.84
CA LEU A 27 11.79 17.74 -27.02
C LEU A 27 12.14 16.34 -27.58
N ARG A 28 13.14 16.24 -28.46
CA ARG A 28 13.55 14.97 -29.09
C ARG A 28 14.00 13.87 -28.11
N PHE A 29 14.27 14.23 -26.86
CA PHE A 29 14.59 13.30 -25.77
C PHE A 29 13.36 12.54 -25.23
N LEU A 30 12.15 12.96 -25.61
CA LEU A 30 10.92 12.30 -25.20
C LEU A 30 10.85 10.87 -25.74
N ASP A 31 10.44 9.96 -24.88
CA ASP A 31 10.15 8.58 -25.20
C ASP A 31 8.97 8.06 -24.35
N SER A 32 8.68 6.77 -24.43
CA SER A 32 7.73 6.05 -23.60
C SER A 32 8.05 6.26 -22.11
N GLY A 33 7.00 6.48 -21.32
CA GLY A 33 7.09 6.71 -19.88
C GLY A 33 7.32 8.16 -19.45
N TRP A 34 7.44 9.09 -20.40
CA TRP A 34 7.44 10.52 -20.09
C TRP A 34 6.05 11.04 -19.74
N ARG A 35 6.02 12.00 -18.82
CA ARG A 35 4.83 12.83 -18.56
C ARG A 35 4.97 14.11 -19.37
N VAL A 36 3.89 14.54 -20.02
CA VAL A 36 3.90 15.68 -20.94
C VAL A 36 2.68 16.57 -20.75
N VAL A 37 2.79 17.81 -21.21
CA VAL A 37 1.65 18.71 -21.40
C VAL A 37 1.30 18.73 -22.88
N VAL A 38 0.04 18.48 -23.19
CA VAL A 38 -0.47 18.44 -24.57
C VAL A 38 -1.77 19.23 -24.72
N PRO A 39 -2.05 19.80 -25.90
CA PRO A 39 -3.32 20.45 -26.18
C PRO A 39 -4.42 19.41 -26.50
N PHE A 40 -5.48 19.37 -25.69
CA PHE A 40 -6.60 18.47 -25.87
C PHE A 40 -7.94 19.24 -25.89
N GLY A 41 -8.56 19.32 -27.07
CA GLY A 41 -9.69 20.21 -27.32
C GLY A 41 -9.28 21.68 -27.14
N ALA A 42 -9.99 22.41 -26.28
CA ALA A 42 -9.76 23.82 -25.96
C ALA A 42 -8.84 24.06 -24.73
N GLN A 43 -8.26 23.02 -24.16
CA GLN A 43 -7.44 23.12 -22.94
C GLN A 43 -6.11 22.37 -23.07
N LYS A 44 -5.13 22.74 -22.25
CA LYS A 44 -3.90 21.97 -22.06
C LYS A 44 -4.08 21.00 -20.90
N VAL A 45 -3.59 19.78 -21.06
CA VAL A 45 -3.75 18.69 -20.09
C VAL A 45 -2.46 17.92 -19.92
N GLU A 46 -2.32 17.28 -18.77
CA GLU A 46 -1.28 16.29 -18.55
C GLU A 46 -1.62 15.03 -19.36
N GLY A 47 -0.60 14.43 -19.94
CA GLY A 47 -0.67 13.14 -20.59
C GLY A 47 0.56 12.30 -20.29
N PHE A 48 0.43 11.00 -20.50
CA PHE A 48 1.51 10.04 -20.35
C PHE A 48 1.89 9.50 -21.73
N VAL A 49 3.15 9.65 -22.12
CA VAL A 49 3.66 9.06 -23.36
C VAL A 49 3.72 7.54 -23.16
N VAL A 50 2.99 6.80 -23.99
CA VAL A 50 2.91 5.34 -23.89
C VAL A 50 3.72 4.62 -24.96
N ARG A 51 3.98 5.29 -26.07
CA ARG A 51 4.69 4.72 -27.21
C ARG A 51 5.26 5.83 -28.09
N ARG A 52 6.49 5.63 -28.55
CA ARG A 52 7.11 6.36 -29.65
C ARG A 52 6.79 5.70 -31.00
N LYS A 53 6.57 6.52 -32.03
CA LYS A 53 6.25 6.08 -33.40
C LYS A 53 6.98 6.93 -34.43
N GLU A 54 7.38 6.31 -35.52
CA GLU A 54 7.88 7.06 -36.68
C GLU A 54 6.73 7.76 -37.40
N LEU A 55 6.99 8.96 -37.92
CA LEU A 55 5.98 9.76 -38.62
C LEU A 55 5.42 9.04 -39.85
N SER A 56 6.24 8.19 -40.49
CA SER A 56 5.85 7.33 -41.61
C SER A 56 4.78 6.29 -41.26
N GLU A 57 4.55 5.98 -39.97
CA GLU A 57 3.46 5.09 -39.54
C GLU A 57 2.08 5.75 -39.67
N LEU A 58 2.02 7.08 -39.85
CA LEU A 58 0.77 7.82 -39.98
C LEU A 58 0.41 8.08 -41.45
N VAL A 59 -0.89 7.98 -41.76
CA VAL A 59 -1.42 8.42 -43.04
C VAL A 59 -1.20 9.93 -43.22
N PRO A 60 -0.90 10.43 -44.45
CA PRO A 60 -0.53 11.84 -44.67
C PRO A 60 -1.52 12.86 -44.08
N GLN A 61 -2.83 12.59 -44.21
CA GLN A 61 -3.90 13.43 -43.67
C GLN A 61 -3.88 13.54 -42.14
N ALA A 62 -3.38 12.52 -41.44
CA ALA A 62 -3.22 12.55 -39.99
C ALA A 62 -1.99 13.37 -39.60
N GLN A 63 -0.91 13.33 -40.40
CA GLN A 63 0.32 14.10 -40.16
C GLN A 63 0.04 15.61 -40.17
N GLU A 64 -0.77 16.08 -41.13
CA GLU A 64 -1.15 17.51 -41.23
C GLU A 64 -1.99 18.03 -40.07
N LYS A 65 -2.67 17.13 -39.33
CA LYS A 65 -3.55 17.48 -38.21
C LYS A 65 -2.89 17.29 -36.84
N LEU A 66 -1.63 16.88 -36.80
CA LEU A 66 -0.92 16.67 -35.54
C LEU A 66 -0.77 18.00 -34.80
N LYS A 67 -1.12 17.97 -33.52
CA LYS A 67 -0.71 19.01 -32.58
C LYS A 67 0.64 18.63 -31.98
N ASN A 68 1.40 19.61 -31.55
CA ASN A 68 2.69 19.39 -30.91
C ASN A 68 2.54 19.06 -29.42
N VAL A 69 3.48 18.28 -28.89
CA VAL A 69 3.75 18.25 -27.45
C VAL A 69 4.26 19.63 -27.03
N GLU A 70 3.71 20.16 -25.94
CA GLU A 70 4.00 21.54 -25.49
C GLU A 70 5.16 21.58 -24.48
N ALA A 71 5.23 20.59 -23.59
CA ALA A 71 6.27 20.52 -22.57
C ALA A 71 6.43 19.10 -22.02
N ALA A 72 7.63 18.78 -21.56
CA ALA A 72 7.90 17.64 -20.69
C ALA A 72 7.67 18.01 -19.22
N LEU A 73 7.22 17.05 -18.39
CA LEU A 73 7.06 17.22 -16.94
C LEU A 73 8.14 16.41 -16.20
N GLY A 74 9.22 17.10 -15.84
CA GLY A 74 10.44 16.52 -15.26
C GLY A 74 11.59 16.50 -16.26
N ASP A 75 12.74 16.01 -15.80
CA ASP A 75 14.01 15.92 -16.55
C ASP A 75 14.33 14.49 -17.03
N ARG A 76 13.46 13.53 -16.73
CA ARG A 76 13.61 12.10 -17.06
C ARG A 76 12.24 11.41 -17.19
N PRO A 77 12.15 10.22 -17.83
CA PRO A 77 10.91 9.44 -17.81
C PRO A 77 10.49 9.09 -16.38
N TRP A 78 9.19 9.19 -16.11
CA TRP A 78 8.63 8.85 -14.79
C TRP A 78 8.34 7.35 -14.67
N PHE A 79 7.90 6.75 -15.78
CA PHE A 79 7.57 5.33 -15.85
C PHE A 79 8.69 4.58 -16.55
N ASP A 80 9.14 3.50 -15.95
CA ASP A 80 9.98 2.50 -16.61
C ASP A 80 9.10 1.47 -17.36
N GLU A 81 9.77 0.53 -18.04
CA GLU A 81 9.11 -0.52 -18.81
C GLU A 81 8.21 -1.43 -17.95
N GLU A 82 8.61 -1.71 -16.70
CA GLU A 82 7.81 -2.51 -15.76
C GLU A 82 6.53 -1.79 -15.38
N MET A 83 6.63 -0.52 -14.99
CA MET A 83 5.49 0.31 -14.62
C MET A 83 4.51 0.45 -15.80
N LEU A 84 5.02 0.64 -17.02
CA LEU A 84 4.19 0.69 -18.23
C LEU A 84 3.49 -0.65 -18.49
N SER A 85 4.21 -1.76 -18.36
CA SER A 85 3.66 -3.12 -18.54
C SER A 85 2.61 -3.47 -17.49
N THR A 86 2.85 -3.09 -16.23
CA THR A 86 1.88 -3.24 -15.13
C THR A 86 0.67 -2.35 -15.33
N ALA A 87 0.84 -1.09 -15.76
CA ALA A 87 -0.27 -0.19 -16.04
C ALA A 87 -1.15 -0.69 -17.20
N LYS A 88 -0.54 -1.22 -18.27
CA LYS A 88 -1.27 -1.81 -19.40
C LYS A 88 -2.07 -3.04 -18.97
N TRP A 89 -1.43 -3.98 -18.29
CA TRP A 89 -2.12 -5.15 -17.74
C TRP A 89 -3.28 -4.75 -16.81
N LEU A 90 -3.06 -3.74 -15.95
CA LEU A 90 -4.09 -3.27 -15.02
C LEU A 90 -5.28 -2.68 -15.76
N ALA A 91 -5.03 -1.88 -16.80
CA ALA A 91 -6.06 -1.31 -17.66
C ALA A 91 -6.90 -2.40 -18.34
N ASP A 92 -6.24 -3.42 -18.89
CA ASP A 92 -6.90 -4.53 -19.57
C ASP A 92 -7.70 -5.41 -18.59
N TYR A 93 -7.08 -5.82 -17.47
CA TYR A 93 -7.68 -6.74 -16.49
C TYR A 93 -8.85 -6.11 -15.73
N TYR A 94 -8.71 -4.84 -15.31
CA TYR A 94 -9.75 -4.12 -14.56
C TYR A 94 -10.64 -3.25 -15.45
N MET A 95 -10.50 -3.34 -16.78
CA MET A 95 -11.30 -2.62 -17.77
C MET A 95 -11.38 -1.11 -17.49
N CYS A 96 -10.25 -0.51 -17.16
CA CYS A 96 -10.13 0.95 -16.95
C CYS A 96 -9.27 1.57 -18.05
N SER A 97 -9.32 2.90 -18.18
CA SER A 97 -8.47 3.57 -19.17
C SER A 97 -7.00 3.45 -18.76
N LEU A 98 -6.10 3.37 -19.75
CA LEU A 98 -4.67 3.33 -19.48
C LEU A 98 -4.19 4.54 -18.65
N ALA A 99 -4.78 5.72 -18.88
CA ALA A 99 -4.49 6.90 -18.08
C ALA A 99 -4.93 6.74 -16.60
N GLU A 100 -6.07 6.10 -16.32
CA GLU A 100 -6.48 5.79 -14.93
C GLU A 100 -5.50 4.82 -14.27
N ALA A 101 -5.03 3.80 -14.98
CA ALA A 101 -4.05 2.85 -14.49
C ALA A 101 -2.68 3.52 -14.21
N MET A 102 -2.16 4.28 -15.18
CA MET A 102 -0.88 4.98 -15.05
C MET A 102 -0.90 6.03 -13.93
N ARG A 103 -2.03 6.70 -13.72
CA ARG A 103 -2.20 7.68 -12.62
C ARG A 103 -1.92 7.08 -11.24
N LEU A 104 -2.13 5.78 -11.03
CA LEU A 104 -1.88 5.13 -9.74
C LEU A 104 -0.41 5.13 -9.31
N PHE A 105 0.51 5.23 -10.28
CA PHE A 105 1.95 5.29 -10.05
C PHE A 105 2.47 6.70 -9.74
N VAL A 106 1.62 7.71 -9.92
CA VAL A 106 1.98 9.11 -9.65
C VAL A 106 1.52 9.46 -8.22
N PRO A 107 2.35 10.15 -7.41
CA PRO A 107 1.97 10.61 -6.08
C PRO A 107 0.96 11.77 -6.19
N GLY A 108 -0.31 11.44 -6.44
CA GLY A 108 -1.42 12.40 -6.56
C GLY A 108 -2.33 12.11 -7.76
N LYS A 109 -3.45 12.86 -7.86
CA LYS A 109 -4.41 12.70 -8.98
C LYS A 109 -3.92 13.30 -10.30
N THR A 110 -3.06 14.31 -10.22
CA THR A 110 -2.41 14.96 -11.36
C THR A 110 -1.12 15.60 -10.89
N SER A 111 -0.13 15.65 -11.77
CA SER A 111 1.15 16.31 -11.50
C SER A 111 1.09 17.81 -11.74
N ILE A 112 0.02 18.33 -12.36
CA ILE A 112 -0.13 19.75 -12.71
C ILE A 112 -1.23 20.45 -11.87
N LYS A 113 -0.94 21.67 -11.41
CA LYS A 113 -1.92 22.58 -10.83
C LYS A 113 -2.37 23.53 -11.93
N ARG A 114 -3.66 23.45 -12.27
CA ARG A 114 -4.31 24.40 -13.17
C ARG A 114 -4.71 25.64 -12.36
N GLN A 115 -4.20 26.81 -12.75
CA GLN A 115 -4.56 28.09 -12.14
C GLN A 115 -5.25 28.98 -13.17
N ALA A 116 -6.46 29.43 -12.87
CA ALA A 116 -7.17 30.39 -13.70
C ALA A 116 -6.51 31.76 -13.57
N VAL A 117 -5.98 32.29 -14.67
CA VAL A 117 -5.50 33.68 -14.76
C VAL A 117 -6.65 34.52 -15.28
N LYS A 118 -7.07 35.48 -14.47
CA LYS A 118 -8.19 36.39 -14.76
C LYS A 118 -7.68 37.82 -14.86
N ASP A 119 -8.34 38.65 -15.66
CA ASP A 119 -8.06 40.09 -15.69
C ASP A 119 -8.64 40.80 -14.44
N ALA A 120 -8.40 42.11 -14.35
CA ALA A 120 -8.89 42.97 -13.26
C ALA A 120 -10.43 43.00 -13.13
N SER A 121 -11.17 42.60 -14.17
CA SER A 121 -12.64 42.49 -14.17
C SER A 121 -13.14 41.10 -13.76
N GLY A 122 -12.23 40.16 -13.50
CA GLY A 122 -12.56 38.77 -13.15
C GLY A 122 -12.86 37.87 -14.36
N LYS A 123 -12.67 38.36 -15.60
CA LYS A 123 -12.82 37.58 -16.83
C LYS A 123 -11.62 36.63 -16.97
N LEU A 124 -11.91 35.37 -17.21
CA LEU A 124 -10.89 34.35 -17.46
C LEU A 124 -10.12 34.65 -18.76
N LEU A 125 -8.81 34.83 -18.66
CA LEU A 125 -7.93 35.03 -19.81
C LEU A 125 -7.36 33.71 -20.31
N TYR A 126 -6.67 32.97 -19.43
CA TYR A 126 -6.08 31.66 -19.74
C TYR A 126 -5.83 30.86 -18.45
N TYR A 127 -5.33 29.63 -18.60
CA TYR A 127 -4.89 28.81 -17.47
C TYR A 127 -3.36 28.69 -17.46
N ALA A 128 -2.75 29.01 -16.33
CA ALA A 128 -1.35 28.69 -16.04
C ALA A 128 -1.25 27.29 -15.43
N TYR A 129 -0.12 26.61 -15.68
CA TYR A 129 0.11 25.25 -15.22
C TYR A 129 1.45 25.18 -14.48
N GLU A 130 1.42 24.77 -13.21
CA GLU A 130 2.63 24.53 -12.40
C GLU A 130 2.69 23.06 -11.97
N GLU A 131 3.89 22.51 -11.79
CA GLU A 131 4.02 21.18 -11.19
C GLU A 131 3.58 21.22 -9.71
N ARG A 132 2.73 20.26 -9.31
CA ARG A 132 2.23 20.14 -7.92
C ARG A 132 3.30 19.63 -6.97
N LEU A 133 4.16 18.75 -7.47
CA LEU A 133 5.26 18.19 -6.71
C LEU A 133 6.35 19.24 -6.63
N LYS A 134 6.33 20.02 -5.56
CA LYS A 134 7.39 21.00 -5.29
C LYS A 134 8.51 20.31 -4.53
N GLU A 135 9.66 20.21 -5.18
CA GLU A 135 10.91 19.86 -4.51
C GLU A 135 11.12 20.82 -3.35
N LYS A 136 11.34 20.31 -2.14
CA LYS A 136 11.81 21.16 -1.05
C LYS A 136 13.30 21.35 -1.30
N THR A 137 13.71 22.55 -1.68
CA THR A 137 15.12 22.92 -1.73
C THR A 137 15.49 23.74 -0.51
N VAL A 138 16.73 23.61 -0.07
CA VAL A 138 17.32 24.51 0.92
C VAL A 138 18.62 25.07 0.35
N LEU A 139 19.03 26.20 0.92
CA LEU A 139 20.31 26.82 0.58
C LEU A 139 21.46 25.85 0.89
N ALA A 140 22.30 25.63 -0.10
CA ALA A 140 23.50 24.80 -0.01
C ALA A 140 24.69 25.51 -0.67
N TYR A 141 25.88 25.06 -0.31
CA TYR A 141 27.14 25.63 -0.77
C TYR A 141 28.02 24.54 -1.38
N LYS A 142 28.73 24.88 -2.44
CA LYS A 142 29.76 24.04 -3.09
C LYS A 142 31.04 24.84 -3.22
N ILE A 143 32.21 24.21 -3.04
CA ILE A 143 33.49 24.92 -3.21
C ILE A 143 33.70 25.29 -4.69
N THR A 144 34.17 26.52 -4.94
CA THR A 144 34.59 26.96 -6.28
C THR A 144 36.06 26.62 -6.52
N GLU A 145 36.52 26.75 -7.76
CA GLU A 145 37.94 26.61 -8.08
C GLU A 145 38.81 27.64 -7.34
N ALA A 146 38.33 28.88 -7.21
CA ALA A 146 38.98 29.92 -6.41
C ALA A 146 39.04 29.55 -4.91
N GLY A 147 38.00 28.88 -4.38
CA GLY A 147 37.99 28.36 -3.02
C GLY A 147 39.01 27.25 -2.78
N ARG A 148 39.19 26.34 -3.76
CA ARG A 148 40.23 25.30 -3.69
C ARG A 148 41.64 25.90 -3.68
N ALA A 149 41.87 26.91 -4.53
CA ALA A 149 43.14 27.63 -4.55
C ALA A 149 43.42 28.35 -3.21
N ALA A 150 42.39 28.99 -2.63
CA ALA A 150 42.48 29.64 -1.32
C ALA A 150 42.77 28.64 -0.18
N LEU A 151 42.16 27.46 -0.22
CA LEU A 151 42.42 26.37 0.72
C LEU A 151 43.88 25.87 0.64
N ALA A 152 44.41 25.72 -0.58
CA ALA A 152 45.78 25.27 -0.82
C ALA A 152 46.85 26.28 -0.37
N LEU A 153 46.58 27.58 -0.52
CA LEU A 153 47.46 28.65 -0.05
C LEU A 153 47.54 28.74 1.49
N GLY A 154 46.42 28.42 2.17
CA GLY A 154 46.32 28.40 3.62
C GLY A 154 46.39 29.80 4.26
N ASN A 155 45.51 30.08 5.23
CA ASN A 155 45.56 31.33 5.99
C ASN A 155 45.28 31.10 7.48
N ASN A 156 46.33 31.22 8.29
CA ASN A 156 46.27 31.00 9.74
C ASN A 156 45.38 32.00 10.50
N LYS A 157 45.10 33.18 9.94
CA LYS A 157 44.18 34.16 10.54
C LYS A 157 42.70 33.85 10.26
N ALA A 158 42.41 32.90 9.37
CA ALA A 158 41.06 32.56 8.92
C ALA A 158 40.69 31.09 9.18
N LYS A 159 41.04 30.55 10.36
CA LYS A 159 40.87 29.12 10.71
C LYS A 159 39.47 28.57 10.43
N ALA A 160 38.40 29.31 10.77
CA ALA A 160 37.02 28.89 10.54
C ALA A 160 36.66 28.80 9.04
N GLN A 161 37.22 29.68 8.21
CA GLN A 161 37.00 29.71 6.76
C GLN A 161 37.78 28.58 6.07
N MET A 162 39.01 28.32 6.50
CA MET A 162 39.83 27.21 6.00
C MET A 162 39.21 25.85 6.37
N ALA A 163 38.74 25.69 7.62
CA ALA A 163 38.01 24.49 8.03
C ALA A 163 36.74 24.27 7.20
N ALA A 164 36.00 25.36 6.91
CA ALA A 164 34.82 25.28 6.08
C ALA A 164 35.13 24.92 4.61
N LEU A 165 36.20 25.46 4.04
CA LEU A 165 36.66 25.08 2.70
C LEU A 165 37.15 23.63 2.64
N ALA A 166 37.82 23.14 3.68
CA ALA A 166 38.24 21.73 3.75
C ALA A 166 37.03 20.80 3.69
N VAL A 167 36.01 21.05 4.52
CA VAL A 167 34.76 20.26 4.52
C VAL A 167 34.04 20.35 3.17
N LEU A 168 33.96 21.54 2.56
CA LEU A 168 33.37 21.73 1.23
C LEU A 168 34.20 21.13 0.08
N SER A 169 35.48 20.82 0.30
CA SER A 169 36.35 20.23 -0.72
C SER A 169 36.17 18.72 -0.86
N GLU A 170 35.64 18.06 0.17
CA GLU A 170 35.39 16.62 0.21
C GLU A 170 34.03 16.21 -0.37
N GLY A 171 33.11 17.17 -0.58
CA GLY A 171 31.75 16.92 -1.04
C GLY A 171 31.30 17.84 -2.16
N GLU A 172 30.12 17.60 -2.73
CA GLU A 172 29.53 18.49 -3.72
C GLU A 172 28.82 19.68 -3.06
N TRP A 173 27.51 19.55 -2.83
CA TRP A 173 26.67 20.58 -2.24
C TRP A 173 26.37 20.21 -0.79
N LEU A 174 26.72 21.07 0.17
CA LEU A 174 26.41 20.90 1.58
C LEU A 174 25.37 21.94 2.03
N THR A 175 24.31 21.49 2.70
CA THR A 175 23.30 22.40 3.24
C THR A 175 23.85 23.16 4.45
N VAL A 176 23.17 24.25 4.83
CA VAL A 176 23.49 24.94 6.09
C VAL A 176 23.42 24.00 7.31
N SER A 177 22.49 23.03 7.30
CA SER A 177 22.38 22.04 8.37
C SER A 177 23.57 21.08 8.37
N ASP A 178 23.97 20.59 7.19
CA ASP A 178 25.13 19.70 7.02
C ASP A 178 26.40 20.40 7.56
N LEU A 179 26.59 21.67 7.20
CA LEU A 179 27.73 22.48 7.65
C LEU A 179 27.73 22.72 9.17
N MET A 180 26.57 22.85 9.81
CA MET A 180 26.47 23.00 11.26
C MET A 180 26.95 21.76 12.03
N GLU A 181 26.82 20.54 11.46
CA GLU A 181 27.35 19.32 12.07
C GLU A 181 28.87 19.36 12.21
N TYR A 182 29.54 20.03 11.26
CA TYR A 182 30.98 20.31 11.30
C TYR A 182 31.33 21.61 12.05
N LYS A 183 30.38 22.16 12.82
CA LYS A 183 30.51 23.43 13.56
C LYS A 183 30.79 24.65 12.68
N ILE A 184 30.40 24.59 11.41
CA ILE A 184 30.51 25.72 10.47
C ILE A 184 29.20 26.51 10.50
N SER A 185 29.28 27.80 10.83
CA SER A 185 28.11 28.66 10.90
C SER A 185 27.58 29.05 9.52
N ALA A 186 26.29 29.35 9.43
CA ALA A 186 25.69 29.90 8.22
C ALA A 186 26.34 31.23 7.77
N ALA A 187 26.82 32.03 8.73
CA ALA A 187 27.55 33.28 8.44
C ALA A 187 28.89 32.99 7.76
N THR A 188 29.64 31.99 8.24
CA THR A 188 30.89 31.55 7.61
C THR A 188 30.66 31.11 6.16
N ALA A 189 29.61 30.32 5.92
CA ALA A 189 29.26 29.87 4.57
C ALA A 189 28.89 31.04 3.63
N ARG A 190 28.13 32.02 4.11
CA ARG A 190 27.84 33.25 3.34
C ARG A 190 29.10 34.04 3.02
N THR A 191 29.99 34.24 4.00
CA THR A 191 31.26 34.95 3.77
C THR A 191 32.14 34.24 2.74
N LEU A 192 32.15 32.90 2.71
CA LEU A 192 32.84 32.16 1.64
C LEU A 192 32.22 32.44 0.27
N ALA A 193 30.89 32.52 0.18
CA ALA A 193 30.20 32.83 -1.06
C ALA A 193 30.43 34.28 -1.53
N GLU A 194 30.39 35.24 -0.61
CA GLU A 194 30.72 36.66 -0.90
C GLU A 194 32.15 36.84 -1.41
N LYS A 195 33.09 36.02 -0.94
CA LYS A 195 34.49 35.99 -1.41
C LYS A 195 34.68 35.21 -2.71
N GLY A 196 33.62 34.61 -3.27
CA GLY A 196 33.70 33.75 -4.44
C GLY A 196 34.42 32.42 -4.20
N TRP A 197 34.68 32.04 -2.93
CA TRP A 197 35.32 30.77 -2.55
C TRP A 197 34.31 29.61 -2.45
N ALA A 198 33.03 29.92 -2.36
CA ALA A 198 31.94 28.95 -2.46
C ALA A 198 30.85 29.49 -3.39
N GLU A 199 30.14 28.61 -4.09
CA GLU A 199 28.94 28.91 -4.85
C GLU A 199 27.72 28.61 -3.98
N ALA A 200 26.75 29.52 -3.92
CA ALA A 200 25.49 29.33 -3.22
C ALA A 200 24.42 28.88 -4.22
N GLY A 201 23.69 27.81 -3.87
CA GLY A 201 22.69 27.20 -4.74
C GLY A 201 21.57 26.56 -3.93
N GLN A 202 20.63 25.95 -4.64
CA GLN A 202 19.50 25.26 -4.04
C GLN A 202 19.73 23.75 -4.13
N LYS A 203 19.86 23.07 -2.99
CA LYS A 203 19.94 21.60 -2.93
C LYS A 203 18.60 21.05 -2.48
N ARG A 204 18.08 20.04 -3.18
CA ARG A 204 16.86 19.33 -2.76
C ARG A 204 17.10 18.62 -1.42
N VAL A 205 16.21 18.84 -0.45
CA VAL A 205 16.17 18.18 0.85
C VAL A 205 14.83 17.48 1.02
N LEU A 206 14.90 16.20 1.35
CA LEU A 206 13.71 15.38 1.52
C LEU A 206 13.12 15.58 2.93
N ARG A 207 11.80 15.58 3.04
CA ARG A 207 11.12 15.67 4.33
C ARG A 207 11.27 14.31 5.05
N ASN A 208 11.83 14.31 6.27
CA ASN A 208 11.90 13.11 7.10
C ASN A 208 10.89 13.23 8.25
N SER A 209 9.74 12.56 8.12
CA SER A 209 8.67 12.60 9.13
C SER A 209 8.89 11.61 10.29
N TYR A 210 9.96 10.82 10.26
CA TYR A 210 10.26 9.80 11.26
C TYR A 210 11.78 9.66 11.47
N VAL A 211 12.32 10.41 12.44
CA VAL A 211 13.71 10.25 12.90
C VAL A 211 13.66 9.65 14.30
N ASN A 212 14.23 8.45 14.46
CA ASN A 212 14.68 7.97 15.77
C ASN A 212 15.75 6.89 15.53
N PRO A 213 17.02 7.14 15.85
CA PRO A 213 18.04 6.11 15.82
C PRO A 213 17.83 5.17 17.01
N GLN A 214 17.67 3.87 16.75
CA GLN A 214 17.70 2.85 17.79
C GLN A 214 18.60 1.68 17.38
N LYS A 215 19.22 1.06 18.39
CA LYS A 215 20.17 -0.06 18.26
C LYS A 215 19.53 -1.28 17.59
N ARG A 216 20.35 -2.05 16.88
CA ARG A 216 20.03 -3.39 16.35
C ARG A 216 19.38 -4.22 17.47
N GLY A 217 18.15 -4.68 17.21
CA GLY A 217 17.41 -5.54 18.13
C GLY A 217 18.08 -6.90 18.35
N GLU A 218 17.61 -7.61 19.38
CA GLU A 218 18.08 -8.95 19.74
C GLU A 218 18.01 -9.93 18.56
N VAL A 219 19.08 -10.69 18.37
CA VAL A 219 19.17 -11.73 17.32
C VAL A 219 18.45 -12.96 17.83
N PHE A 220 17.25 -13.24 17.31
CA PHE A 220 16.52 -14.48 17.62
C PHE A 220 17.14 -15.67 16.87
N THR A 221 17.21 -16.82 17.55
CA THR A 221 17.48 -18.11 16.92
C THR A 221 16.24 -18.55 16.15
N LEU A 222 16.40 -18.86 14.86
CA LEU A 222 15.30 -19.34 14.03
C LEU A 222 14.90 -20.76 14.42
N THR A 223 13.61 -21.07 14.31
CA THR A 223 13.14 -22.47 14.35
C THR A 223 13.47 -23.17 13.03
N ASP A 224 13.48 -24.51 13.02
CA ASP A 224 13.72 -25.28 11.79
C ASP A 224 12.73 -24.94 10.67
N GLU A 225 11.45 -24.72 11.03
CA GLU A 225 10.41 -24.30 10.08
C GLU A 225 10.71 -22.92 9.48
N GLN A 226 11.18 -21.97 10.30
CA GLN A 226 11.58 -20.64 9.83
C GLN A 226 12.83 -20.69 8.97
N ALA A 227 13.84 -21.46 9.37
CA ALA A 227 15.09 -21.63 8.63
C ALA A 227 14.85 -22.24 7.25
N GLY A 228 14.06 -23.33 7.18
CA GLY A 228 13.70 -23.96 5.90
C GLY A 228 12.84 -23.06 5.00
N ALA A 229 11.94 -22.26 5.58
CA ALA A 229 11.21 -21.25 4.81
C ALA A 229 12.17 -20.18 4.24
N LEU A 230 13.13 -19.72 5.05
CA LEU A 230 14.11 -18.72 4.66
C LEU A 230 15.01 -19.21 3.53
N GLU A 231 15.48 -20.45 3.61
CA GLU A 231 16.36 -21.05 2.60
C GLU A 231 15.73 -20.98 1.21
N LYS A 232 14.47 -21.42 1.10
CA LYS A 232 13.70 -21.44 -0.15
C LYS A 232 13.44 -20.03 -0.69
N ILE A 233 13.07 -19.10 0.19
CA ILE A 233 12.84 -17.70 -0.17
C ILE A 233 14.16 -17.07 -0.66
N ASN A 234 15.26 -17.27 0.06
CA ASN A 234 16.56 -16.69 -0.26
C ASN A 234 17.10 -17.23 -1.59
N ALA A 235 16.91 -18.52 -1.88
CA ALA A 235 17.25 -19.09 -3.18
C ALA A 235 16.48 -18.40 -4.33
N SER A 236 15.19 -18.10 -4.13
CA SER A 236 14.40 -17.35 -5.12
C SER A 236 14.83 -15.88 -5.23
N VAL A 237 15.26 -15.25 -4.13
CA VAL A 237 15.89 -13.92 -4.17
C VAL A 237 17.18 -13.96 -4.98
N ASP A 238 18.01 -14.99 -4.82
CA ASP A 238 19.26 -15.17 -5.58
C ASP A 238 18.97 -15.33 -7.08
N GLU A 239 18.05 -16.22 -7.43
CA GLU A 239 17.70 -16.56 -8.82
C GLU A 239 16.86 -15.50 -9.55
N THR A 240 16.17 -14.61 -8.82
CA THR A 240 15.24 -13.61 -9.39
C THR A 240 14.19 -14.25 -10.33
N ASN A 241 13.59 -15.35 -9.87
CA ASN A 241 12.71 -16.20 -10.67
C ASN A 241 11.20 -15.92 -10.49
N GLY A 242 10.83 -14.90 -9.70
CA GLY A 242 9.45 -14.47 -9.51
C GLY A 242 8.55 -15.49 -8.79
N ARG A 243 9.12 -16.44 -8.03
CA ARG A 243 8.31 -17.43 -7.28
C ARG A 243 7.44 -16.75 -6.24
N THR A 244 6.23 -17.28 -6.09
CA THR A 244 5.27 -16.85 -5.06
C THR A 244 5.22 -17.88 -3.94
N PHE A 245 5.35 -17.42 -2.71
CA PHE A 245 5.34 -18.22 -1.50
C PHE A 245 4.11 -17.86 -0.66
N LEU A 246 3.36 -18.87 -0.21
CA LEU A 246 2.38 -18.69 0.85
C LEU A 246 3.03 -19.05 2.19
N LEU A 247 3.40 -18.05 2.99
CA LEU A 247 3.90 -18.24 4.35
C LEU A 247 2.72 -18.30 5.33
N GLN A 248 2.19 -19.50 5.53
CA GLN A 248 1.11 -19.78 6.47
C GLN A 248 1.70 -20.06 7.85
N GLY A 249 1.53 -19.14 8.79
CA GLY A 249 2.03 -19.29 10.15
C GLY A 249 1.03 -18.83 11.20
N ILE A 250 0.74 -19.68 12.19
CA ILE A 250 -0.14 -19.33 13.31
C ILE A 250 0.34 -18.08 14.03
N THR A 251 -0.54 -17.37 14.73
CA THR A 251 -0.15 -16.17 15.49
C THR A 251 0.95 -16.52 16.51
N GLY A 252 2.05 -15.75 16.49
CA GLY A 252 3.23 -16.02 17.33
C GLY A 252 4.23 -17.03 16.75
N SER A 253 4.02 -17.54 15.54
CA SER A 253 4.99 -18.41 14.82
C SER A 253 6.24 -17.70 14.33
N GLY A 254 6.28 -16.36 14.36
CA GLY A 254 7.44 -15.57 13.96
C GLY A 254 7.55 -15.27 12.47
N LYS A 255 6.44 -15.21 11.72
CA LYS A 255 6.41 -14.76 10.30
C LYS A 255 7.21 -13.47 10.06
N THR A 256 7.09 -12.50 10.96
CA THR A 256 7.83 -11.23 10.88
C THR A 256 9.35 -11.41 10.87
N GLU A 257 9.87 -12.41 11.59
CA GLU A 257 11.31 -12.69 11.58
C GLU A 257 11.76 -13.23 10.21
N VAL A 258 10.95 -14.09 9.59
CA VAL A 258 11.17 -14.55 8.22
C VAL A 258 11.20 -13.36 7.24
N TYR A 259 10.26 -12.43 7.35
CA TYR A 259 10.24 -11.23 6.50
C TYR A 259 11.49 -10.36 6.68
N LEU A 260 11.91 -10.11 7.93
CA LEU A 260 13.08 -9.28 8.25
C LEU A 260 14.35 -9.88 7.64
N ARG A 261 14.55 -11.19 7.78
CA ARG A 261 15.74 -11.88 7.28
C ARG A 261 15.76 -11.98 5.75
N ALA A 262 14.61 -12.28 5.13
CA ALA A 262 14.48 -12.27 3.67
C ALA A 262 14.73 -10.87 3.09
N ALA A 263 14.20 -9.82 3.74
CA ALA A 263 14.47 -8.44 3.36
C ALA A 263 15.96 -8.09 3.51
N ALA A 264 16.61 -8.53 4.60
CA ALA A 264 18.04 -8.31 4.80
C ALA A 264 18.89 -8.92 3.68
N LYS A 265 18.62 -10.18 3.32
CA LYS A 265 19.27 -10.85 2.19
C LYS A 265 19.11 -10.08 0.88
N ALA A 266 17.90 -9.60 0.58
CA ALA A 266 17.66 -8.81 -0.63
C ALA A 266 18.41 -7.46 -0.62
N VAL A 267 18.42 -6.76 0.51
CA VAL A 267 19.13 -5.48 0.67
C VAL A 267 20.66 -5.66 0.58
N GLU A 268 21.21 -6.74 1.15
CA GLU A 268 22.64 -7.08 1.05
C GLU A 268 23.10 -7.28 -0.40
N GLN A 269 22.18 -7.64 -1.31
CA GLN A 269 22.43 -7.77 -2.76
C GLN A 269 22.19 -6.48 -3.55
N GLY A 270 21.97 -5.35 -2.88
CA GLY A 270 21.63 -4.09 -3.54
C GLY A 270 20.25 -4.10 -4.20
N LYS A 271 19.35 -5.00 -3.77
CA LYS A 271 17.95 -5.01 -4.20
C LYS A 271 17.09 -4.21 -3.21
N GLN A 272 15.90 -3.81 -3.66
CA GLN A 272 14.91 -3.10 -2.87
C GLN A 272 13.73 -4.00 -2.53
N VAL A 273 13.09 -3.70 -1.41
CA VAL A 273 11.99 -4.50 -0.84
C VAL A 273 10.73 -3.64 -0.78
N LEU A 274 9.64 -4.17 -1.32
CA LEU A 274 8.29 -3.66 -1.08
C LEU A 274 7.62 -4.49 0.01
N MET A 275 7.16 -3.86 1.08
CA MET A 275 6.36 -4.49 2.11
C MET A 275 4.99 -3.81 2.21
N LEU A 276 3.95 -4.57 1.91
CA LEU A 276 2.56 -4.15 2.09
C LEU A 276 2.04 -4.62 3.44
N VAL A 277 1.39 -3.69 4.13
CA VAL A 277 0.67 -3.92 5.39
C VAL A 277 -0.78 -3.43 5.24
N PRO A 278 -1.76 -4.02 5.96
CA PRO A 278 -3.17 -3.62 5.82
C PRO A 278 -3.39 -2.15 6.19
N GLU A 279 -2.93 -1.78 7.39
CA GLU A 279 -2.96 -0.41 7.88
C GLU A 279 -1.76 -0.13 8.79
N ILE A 280 -1.19 1.07 8.71
CA ILE A 280 0.02 1.43 9.46
C ILE A 280 -0.25 1.56 10.97
N ALA A 281 -1.46 1.96 11.37
CA ALA A 281 -1.82 2.02 12.79
C ALA A 281 -1.77 0.63 13.44
N LEU A 282 -2.30 -0.38 12.74
CA LEU A 282 -2.33 -1.77 13.19
C LEU A 282 -0.96 -2.47 13.10
N THR A 283 -0.03 -1.93 12.30
CA THR A 283 1.31 -2.51 12.07
C THR A 283 2.46 -1.64 12.56
N ALA A 284 2.19 -0.67 13.44
CA ALA A 284 3.20 0.23 13.99
C ALA A 284 4.38 -0.51 14.66
N GLN A 285 4.10 -1.66 15.29
CA GLN A 285 5.14 -2.53 15.86
C GLN A 285 6.06 -3.11 14.77
N LEU A 286 5.50 -3.53 13.65
CA LEU A 286 6.26 -4.07 12.53
C LEU A 286 7.16 -2.98 11.92
N VAL A 287 6.63 -1.79 11.69
CA VAL A 287 7.40 -0.65 11.18
C VAL A 287 8.56 -0.31 12.13
N LYS A 288 8.31 -0.30 13.45
CA LYS A 288 9.36 -0.09 14.47
C LYS A 288 10.45 -1.16 14.38
N ARG A 289 10.08 -2.44 14.22
CA ARG A 289 11.06 -3.54 14.08
C ARG A 289 11.93 -3.38 12.84
N PHE A 290 11.33 -3.08 11.69
CA PHE A 290 12.09 -2.84 10.46
C PHE A 290 13.01 -1.63 10.59
N LYS A 291 12.56 -0.53 11.19
CA LYS A 291 13.41 0.64 11.43
C LYS A 291 14.54 0.37 12.41
N ALA A 292 14.31 -0.42 13.45
CA ALA A 292 15.37 -0.81 14.38
C ALA A 292 16.47 -1.67 13.71
N TRP A 293 16.11 -2.41 12.65
CA TRP A 293 17.06 -3.23 11.91
C TRP A 293 17.78 -2.46 10.80
N PHE A 294 17.02 -1.73 9.98
CA PHE A 294 17.48 -1.15 8.73
C PHE A 294 17.72 0.37 8.81
N GLY A 295 17.37 1.01 9.92
CA GLY A 295 17.57 2.45 10.14
C GLY A 295 16.92 3.30 9.06
N ASP A 296 17.71 4.23 8.50
CA ASP A 296 17.26 5.21 7.51
C ASP A 296 17.02 4.61 6.10
N MET A 297 17.35 3.34 5.88
CA MET A 297 17.05 2.63 4.63
C MET A 297 15.54 2.38 4.43
N VAL A 298 14.72 2.59 5.47
CA VAL A 298 13.27 2.35 5.45
C VAL A 298 12.48 3.63 5.18
N ALA A 299 11.79 3.66 4.05
CA ALA A 299 10.73 4.62 3.77
C ALA A 299 9.36 4.05 4.16
N VAL A 300 8.45 4.92 4.63
CA VAL A 300 7.10 4.53 5.04
C VAL A 300 6.06 5.34 4.28
N ALA A 301 5.03 4.69 3.74
CA ALA A 301 3.95 5.33 2.98
C ALA A 301 2.55 4.98 3.54
N HIS A 302 1.87 5.97 4.15
CA HIS A 302 0.50 5.85 4.65
C HIS A 302 -0.44 6.93 4.10
N SER A 303 -1.74 6.73 4.31
CA SER A 303 -2.81 7.65 3.95
C SER A 303 -2.67 9.06 4.54
N LYS A 304 -2.06 9.20 5.73
CA LYS A 304 -1.85 10.51 6.38
C LYS A 304 -0.73 11.37 5.78
N LEU A 305 0.08 10.85 4.83
CA LEU A 305 1.13 11.65 4.19
C LEU A 305 0.51 12.66 3.22
N SER A 306 1.06 13.88 3.21
CA SER A 306 0.76 14.85 2.15
C SER A 306 1.25 14.35 0.78
N GLN A 307 0.69 14.90 -0.31
CA GLN A 307 1.13 14.56 -1.68
C GLN A 307 2.64 14.78 -1.87
N ASN A 308 3.19 15.84 -1.26
CA ASN A 308 4.61 16.15 -1.36
C ASN A 308 5.49 15.16 -0.57
N GLU A 309 5.09 14.75 0.63
CA GLU A 309 5.82 13.71 1.38
C GLU A 309 5.77 12.36 0.67
N ARG A 310 4.62 12.00 0.09
CA ARG A 310 4.49 10.80 -0.75
C ARG A 310 5.39 10.90 -1.99
N GLY A 311 5.47 12.08 -2.61
CA GLY A 311 6.40 12.36 -3.69
C GLY A 311 7.87 12.16 -3.30
N ASP A 312 8.26 12.59 -2.10
CA ASP A 312 9.61 12.37 -1.57
C ASP A 312 9.90 10.87 -1.35
N VAL A 313 8.93 10.10 -0.84
CA VAL A 313 9.07 8.64 -0.70
C VAL A 313 9.24 7.95 -2.06
N TRP A 314 8.40 8.30 -3.05
CA TRP A 314 8.49 7.76 -4.41
C TRP A 314 9.86 8.07 -5.02
N TYR A 315 10.34 9.30 -4.83
CA TYR A 315 11.67 9.70 -5.29
C TYR A 315 12.78 8.90 -4.62
N LYS A 316 12.72 8.68 -3.30
CA LYS A 316 13.72 7.86 -2.59
C LYS A 316 13.78 6.44 -3.14
N MET A 317 12.62 5.84 -3.40
CA MET A 317 12.58 4.47 -3.93
C MET A 317 13.08 4.40 -5.37
N HIS A 318 12.67 5.34 -6.23
CA HIS A 318 13.11 5.40 -7.62
C HIS A 318 14.61 5.70 -7.77
N THR A 319 15.18 6.53 -6.89
CA THR A 319 16.61 6.89 -6.89
C THR A 319 17.48 5.96 -6.05
N HIS A 320 16.89 4.94 -5.43
CA HIS A 320 17.57 4.00 -4.55
C HIS A 320 18.23 4.65 -3.32
N GLN A 321 17.68 5.77 -2.85
CA GLN A 321 18.07 6.41 -1.58
C GLN A 321 17.40 5.75 -0.36
N ALA A 322 16.43 4.86 -0.59
CA ALA A 322 15.87 3.96 0.41
C ALA A 322 15.76 2.55 -0.20
N ASN A 323 16.07 1.54 0.60
CA ASN A 323 16.09 0.14 0.16
C ASN A 323 14.76 -0.55 0.46
N ILE A 324 14.02 -0.11 1.47
CA ILE A 324 12.79 -0.76 1.90
C ILE A 324 11.67 0.25 1.91
N LEU A 325 10.56 -0.07 1.25
CA LEU A 325 9.31 0.67 1.37
C LEU A 325 8.30 -0.16 2.15
N ILE A 326 7.83 0.35 3.29
CA ILE A 326 6.68 -0.20 4.00
C ILE A 326 5.48 0.70 3.74
N GLY A 327 4.38 0.15 3.24
CA GLY A 327 3.21 0.96 2.99
C GLY A 327 1.90 0.18 2.91
N VAL A 328 0.81 0.93 2.86
CA VAL A 328 -0.54 0.37 2.69
C VAL A 328 -0.80 -0.02 1.23
N ARG A 329 -2.01 -0.52 0.92
CA ARG A 329 -2.51 -0.87 -0.43
C ARG A 329 -1.87 -0.10 -1.59
N SER A 330 -1.91 1.24 -1.54
CA SER A 330 -1.45 2.09 -2.65
C SER A 330 0.08 2.18 -2.84
N ALA A 331 0.88 1.65 -1.92
CA ALA A 331 2.34 1.57 -2.06
C ALA A 331 2.77 0.52 -3.11
N VAL A 332 1.86 -0.36 -3.53
CA VAL A 332 2.11 -1.33 -4.61
C VAL A 332 2.47 -0.66 -5.95
N PHE A 333 2.19 0.64 -6.12
CA PHE A 333 2.54 1.42 -7.31
C PHE A 333 3.77 2.31 -7.13
N ALA A 334 4.51 2.15 -6.03
CA ALA A 334 5.75 2.89 -5.87
C ALA A 334 6.79 2.46 -6.92
N PRO A 335 7.55 3.40 -7.48
CA PRO A 335 8.65 3.10 -8.39
C PRO A 335 9.84 2.55 -7.60
N PHE A 336 10.53 1.56 -8.15
CA PHE A 336 11.73 0.96 -7.57
C PHE A 336 12.80 0.91 -8.65
N LYS A 337 14.04 1.26 -8.30
CA LYS A 337 15.18 1.11 -9.21
C LYS A 337 15.52 -0.37 -9.44
N ASN A 338 15.40 -1.18 -8.40
CA ASN A 338 15.76 -2.61 -8.41
C ASN A 338 14.89 -3.39 -7.43
N LEU A 339 13.60 -3.59 -7.75
CA LEU A 339 12.70 -4.36 -6.89
C LEU A 339 13.11 -5.84 -6.89
N GLY A 340 13.49 -6.38 -5.73
CA GLY A 340 13.97 -7.76 -5.61
C GLY A 340 13.25 -8.61 -4.58
N LEU A 341 12.29 -8.05 -3.83
CA LEU A 341 11.42 -8.80 -2.95
C LEU A 341 10.13 -8.02 -2.71
N ILE A 342 9.00 -8.73 -2.75
CA ILE A 342 7.70 -8.20 -2.36
C ILE A 342 7.15 -9.04 -1.21
N ILE A 343 6.68 -8.38 -0.15
CA ILE A 343 6.08 -9.00 1.02
C ILE A 343 4.70 -8.40 1.23
N ILE A 344 3.69 -9.24 1.44
CA ILE A 344 2.34 -8.81 1.81
C ILE A 344 2.01 -9.49 3.13
N ASP A 345 1.90 -8.70 4.20
CA ASP A 345 1.49 -9.21 5.51
C ASP A 345 -0.04 -9.18 5.64
N GLU A 346 -0.56 -10.15 6.38
CA GLU A 346 -2.00 -10.44 6.50
C GLU A 346 -2.73 -10.37 5.15
N GLU A 347 -2.23 -11.15 4.18
CA GLU A 347 -2.67 -11.08 2.77
C GLU A 347 -4.18 -11.30 2.54
N HIS A 348 -4.87 -11.94 3.49
CA HIS A 348 -6.32 -12.16 3.46
C HIS A 348 -7.14 -10.90 3.72
N GLU A 349 -6.51 -9.83 4.17
CA GLU A 349 -7.21 -8.66 4.67
C GLU A 349 -7.83 -7.85 3.51
N SER A 350 -9.09 -7.46 3.71
CA SER A 350 -9.94 -6.84 2.68
C SER A 350 -9.50 -5.43 2.25
N SER A 351 -8.79 -4.67 3.08
CA SER A 351 -8.27 -3.33 2.77
C SER A 351 -7.27 -3.34 1.60
N TYR A 352 -6.73 -4.50 1.20
CA TYR A 352 -5.96 -4.61 -0.04
C TYR A 352 -6.81 -4.50 -1.31
N LYS A 353 -8.14 -4.62 -1.21
CA LYS A 353 -9.08 -4.35 -2.31
C LYS A 353 -9.47 -2.87 -2.33
N GLN A 354 -9.29 -2.22 -3.48
CA GLN A 354 -9.82 -0.88 -3.71
C GLN A 354 -11.31 -0.97 -4.08
N GLU A 355 -12.15 -0.22 -3.37
CA GLU A 355 -13.61 -0.14 -3.64
C GLU A 355 -13.97 0.91 -4.71
N GLU A 356 -13.10 1.89 -4.94
CA GLU A 356 -13.26 2.86 -6.02
C GLU A 356 -12.53 2.42 -7.30
N ARG A 357 -13.03 2.86 -8.46
CA ARG A 357 -12.38 2.61 -9.76
C ARG A 357 -10.89 3.02 -9.75
N PRO A 358 -9.97 2.16 -10.22
CA PRO A 358 -10.18 0.96 -11.04
C PRO A 358 -10.38 -0.35 -10.27
N ASN A 359 -10.77 -0.31 -9.00
CA ASN A 359 -11.13 -1.49 -8.21
C ASN A 359 -10.04 -2.58 -8.14
N TYR A 360 -8.78 -2.16 -8.22
CA TYR A 360 -7.64 -3.08 -8.19
C TYR A 360 -7.53 -3.77 -6.83
N HIS A 361 -6.92 -4.96 -6.82
CA HIS A 361 -6.52 -5.63 -5.60
C HIS A 361 -4.99 -5.61 -5.50
N ALA A 362 -4.42 -5.04 -4.44
CA ALA A 362 -2.96 -4.86 -4.32
C ALA A 362 -2.18 -6.18 -4.41
N ARG A 363 -2.69 -7.27 -3.79
CA ARG A 363 -2.14 -8.63 -3.97
C ARG A 363 -1.99 -9.05 -5.44
N VAL A 364 -3.00 -8.81 -6.26
CA VAL A 364 -2.98 -9.20 -7.69
C VAL A 364 -2.02 -8.30 -8.47
N VAL A 365 -1.98 -7.01 -8.17
CA VAL A 365 -0.98 -6.09 -8.76
C VAL A 365 0.44 -6.52 -8.37
N ALA A 366 0.69 -6.83 -7.10
CA ALA A 366 1.98 -7.29 -6.61
C ALA A 366 2.44 -8.60 -7.30
N LEU A 367 1.52 -9.54 -7.51
CA LEU A 367 1.80 -10.76 -8.29
C LEU A 367 2.23 -10.42 -9.72
N GLN A 368 1.59 -9.46 -10.36
CA GLN A 368 1.97 -9.06 -11.71
C GLN A 368 3.33 -8.34 -11.74
N ARG A 369 3.61 -7.47 -10.76
CA ARG A 369 4.92 -6.83 -10.62
C ARG A 369 6.03 -7.85 -10.37
N SER A 370 5.76 -8.85 -9.52
CA SER A 370 6.66 -9.99 -9.27
C SER A 370 7.02 -10.71 -10.56
N ARG A 371 6.04 -10.95 -11.45
CA ARG A 371 6.28 -11.57 -12.77
C ARG A 371 7.15 -10.73 -13.69
N TYR A 372 6.94 -9.41 -13.74
CA TYR A 372 7.72 -8.54 -14.62
C TYR A 372 9.13 -8.25 -14.10
N THR A 373 9.31 -8.22 -12.79
CA THR A 373 10.62 -7.94 -12.15
C THR A 373 11.43 -9.20 -11.84
N GLY A 374 10.78 -10.37 -11.78
CA GLY A 374 11.37 -11.58 -11.22
C GLY A 374 11.53 -11.53 -9.69
N ALA A 375 11.04 -10.49 -9.02
CA ALA A 375 11.10 -10.39 -7.56
C ALA A 375 10.21 -11.47 -6.91
N PRO A 376 10.71 -12.31 -5.98
CA PRO A 376 9.85 -13.19 -5.21
C PRO A 376 8.75 -12.45 -4.47
N LEU A 377 7.60 -13.09 -4.34
CA LEU A 377 6.43 -12.59 -3.61
C LEU A 377 6.14 -13.49 -2.40
N ILE A 378 6.15 -12.91 -1.21
CA ILE A 378 5.75 -13.59 0.03
C ILE A 378 4.34 -13.12 0.41
N LEU A 379 3.40 -14.05 0.45
CA LEU A 379 2.05 -13.87 0.96
C LEU A 379 2.00 -14.41 2.39
N GLY A 380 1.98 -13.51 3.36
CA GLY A 380 2.05 -13.85 4.76
C GLY A 380 0.67 -13.87 5.42
N SER A 381 0.31 -14.96 6.09
CA SER A 381 -0.92 -14.97 6.89
C SER A 381 -0.99 -16.10 7.92
N ALA A 382 -1.74 -15.92 9.00
CA ALA A 382 -2.21 -17.02 9.83
C ALA A 382 -3.44 -17.72 9.24
N THR A 383 -4.29 -16.97 8.54
CA THR A 383 -5.55 -17.39 7.95
C THR A 383 -5.55 -16.98 6.47
N PRO A 384 -4.85 -17.72 5.59
CA PRO A 384 -4.76 -17.38 4.18
C PRO A 384 -6.13 -17.22 3.53
N ASP A 385 -6.20 -16.32 2.55
CA ASP A 385 -7.33 -16.21 1.65
C ASP A 385 -7.55 -17.53 0.91
N LEU A 386 -8.80 -17.85 0.60
CA LEU A 386 -9.16 -19.12 -0.02
C LEU A 386 -8.49 -19.31 -1.38
N GLU A 387 -8.38 -18.24 -2.19
CA GLU A 387 -7.69 -18.31 -3.48
C GLU A 387 -6.19 -18.58 -3.32
N SER A 388 -5.55 -17.89 -2.37
CA SER A 388 -4.13 -18.05 -2.07
C SER A 388 -3.84 -19.45 -1.53
N TYR A 389 -4.69 -19.96 -0.64
CA TYR A 389 -4.60 -21.30 -0.09
C TYR A 389 -4.77 -22.37 -1.18
N TYR A 390 -5.80 -22.23 -2.03
CA TYR A 390 -6.07 -23.16 -3.14
C TYR A 390 -4.88 -23.27 -4.10
N LYS A 391 -4.30 -22.13 -4.50
CA LYS A 391 -3.10 -22.08 -5.34
C LYS A 391 -1.89 -22.73 -4.68
N ALA A 392 -1.72 -22.53 -3.37
CA ALA A 392 -0.65 -23.18 -2.62
C ALA A 392 -0.84 -24.71 -2.55
N THR A 393 -2.07 -25.17 -2.33
CA THR A 393 -2.37 -26.62 -2.30
C THR A 393 -2.23 -27.30 -3.67
N ASN A 394 -2.44 -26.55 -4.76
CA ASN A 394 -2.25 -27.04 -6.12
C ASN A 394 -0.80 -26.96 -6.61
N GLY A 395 0.10 -26.34 -5.84
CA GLY A 395 1.51 -26.16 -6.21
C GLY A 395 1.78 -24.95 -7.11
N ASP A 396 0.79 -24.10 -7.40
CA ASP A 396 0.99 -22.83 -8.11
C ASP A 396 1.81 -21.85 -7.25
N TYR A 397 1.60 -21.88 -5.93
CA TYR A 397 2.41 -21.19 -4.94
C TYR A 397 3.17 -22.20 -4.08
N GLU A 398 4.38 -21.86 -3.66
CA GLU A 398 5.12 -22.69 -2.73
C GLU A 398 4.59 -22.48 -1.30
N HIS A 399 4.01 -23.53 -0.71
CA HIS A 399 3.39 -23.46 0.62
C HIS A 399 4.44 -23.66 1.73
N LEU A 400 4.71 -22.61 2.50
CA LEU A 400 5.62 -22.62 3.65
C LEU A 400 4.79 -22.55 4.94
N ARG A 401 4.90 -23.56 5.80
CA ARG A 401 4.07 -23.67 7.01
C ARG A 401 4.90 -23.49 8.27
N LEU A 402 4.47 -22.57 9.14
CA LEU A 402 5.00 -22.40 10.49
C LEU A 402 3.91 -22.84 11.49
N THR A 403 4.02 -24.08 11.97
CA THR A 403 2.96 -24.74 12.75
C THR A 403 3.07 -24.49 14.25
N LYS A 404 4.23 -24.05 14.72
CA LYS A 404 4.52 -23.84 16.15
C LYS A 404 4.77 -22.36 16.45
N ARG A 405 4.44 -21.94 17.68
CA ARG A 405 4.84 -20.62 18.18
C ARG A 405 6.33 -20.61 18.46
N ALA A 406 7.02 -19.53 18.09
CA ALA A 406 8.47 -19.42 18.25
C ALA A 406 8.91 -19.51 19.73
N THR A 407 8.05 -19.06 20.65
CA THR A 407 8.30 -19.12 22.10
C THR A 407 7.91 -20.46 22.74
N GLY A 408 7.38 -21.42 21.98
CA GLY A 408 6.93 -22.71 22.49
C GLY A 408 5.62 -22.70 23.28
N SER A 409 4.93 -21.55 23.39
CA SER A 409 3.64 -21.48 24.10
C SER A 409 2.55 -22.33 23.45
N LEU A 410 1.70 -22.94 24.28
CA LEU A 410 0.60 -23.79 23.84
C LEU A 410 -0.56 -22.99 23.21
N LEU A 411 -1.30 -23.65 22.32
CA LEU A 411 -2.57 -23.12 21.78
C LEU A 411 -3.64 -23.11 22.88
N PRO A 412 -4.60 -22.18 22.82
CA PRO A 412 -5.69 -22.13 23.79
C PRO A 412 -6.57 -23.39 23.71
N THR A 413 -7.17 -23.75 24.83
CA THR A 413 -8.22 -24.78 24.87
C THR A 413 -9.48 -24.24 24.21
N VAL A 414 -10.06 -25.02 23.30
CA VAL A 414 -11.29 -24.65 22.58
C VAL A 414 -12.41 -25.57 23.01
N GLU A 415 -13.56 -24.99 23.34
CA GLU A 415 -14.76 -25.73 23.68
C GLU A 415 -15.95 -25.28 22.83
N ILE A 416 -16.70 -26.26 22.30
CA ILE A 416 -17.91 -26.03 21.50
C ILE A 416 -19.13 -26.33 22.38
N VAL A 417 -19.96 -25.30 22.64
CA VAL A 417 -21.19 -25.43 23.43
C VAL A 417 -22.40 -25.51 22.50
N ASP A 418 -23.18 -26.59 22.62
CA ASP A 418 -24.40 -26.79 21.82
C ASP A 418 -25.59 -26.03 22.44
N MET A 419 -25.98 -24.92 21.82
CA MET A 419 -27.09 -24.08 22.28
C MET A 419 -28.47 -24.77 22.21
N ARG A 420 -28.61 -25.91 21.50
CA ARG A 420 -29.85 -26.69 21.51
C ARG A 420 -30.05 -27.40 22.85
N LYS A 421 -28.98 -27.88 23.48
CA LYS A 421 -29.03 -28.49 24.81
C LYS A 421 -29.39 -27.47 25.88
N GLU A 422 -28.79 -26.28 25.81
CA GLU A 422 -29.14 -25.13 26.66
C GLU A 422 -30.66 -24.87 26.60
N LEU A 423 -31.25 -24.83 25.39
CA LEU A 423 -32.69 -24.64 25.22
C LEU A 423 -33.53 -25.79 25.81
N GLN A 424 -33.11 -27.05 25.62
CA GLN A 424 -33.77 -28.23 26.22
C GLN A 424 -33.76 -28.17 27.75
N GLU A 425 -32.66 -27.67 28.32
CA GLU A 425 -32.47 -27.43 29.75
C GLU A 425 -33.07 -26.10 30.24
N ARG A 426 -33.96 -25.49 29.44
CA ARG A 426 -34.69 -24.25 29.75
C ARG A 426 -33.82 -23.01 29.91
N ASN A 427 -32.63 -22.97 29.31
CA ASN A 427 -31.88 -21.74 29.11
C ASN A 427 -32.33 -21.05 27.81
N PHE A 428 -33.03 -19.92 27.94
CA PHE A 428 -33.53 -19.11 26.82
C PHE A 428 -32.64 -17.90 26.49
N SER A 429 -31.54 -17.74 27.23
CA SER A 429 -30.50 -16.73 27.02
C SER A 429 -29.79 -16.97 25.68
N VAL A 430 -29.26 -15.92 25.06
CA VAL A 430 -28.37 -16.08 23.90
C VAL A 430 -26.96 -16.48 24.31
N LEU A 431 -26.65 -16.41 25.60
CA LEU A 431 -25.39 -16.83 26.20
C LEU A 431 -25.58 -18.17 26.90
N SER A 432 -24.67 -19.12 26.64
CA SER A 432 -24.66 -20.38 27.39
C SER A 432 -24.33 -20.14 28.86
N ARG A 433 -24.78 -21.03 29.75
CA ARG A 433 -24.41 -20.94 31.18
C ARG A 433 -22.89 -21.01 31.35
N LYS A 434 -22.26 -21.84 30.53
CA LYS A 434 -20.81 -22.02 30.52
C LYS A 434 -20.05 -20.77 30.10
N LEU A 435 -20.52 -20.05 29.07
CA LEU A 435 -19.92 -18.77 28.67
C LEU A 435 -20.08 -17.72 29.77
N LYS A 436 -21.27 -17.60 30.38
CA LYS A 436 -21.49 -16.67 31.50
C LYS A 436 -20.52 -16.95 32.65
N GLN A 437 -20.40 -18.21 33.05
CA GLN A 437 -19.47 -18.62 34.11
C GLN A 437 -18.01 -18.27 33.76
N ALA A 438 -17.58 -18.57 32.54
CA ALA A 438 -16.22 -18.26 32.09
C ALA A 438 -15.92 -16.75 32.13
N LEU A 439 -16.88 -15.92 31.70
CA LEU A 439 -16.76 -14.46 31.75
C LEU A 439 -16.64 -13.94 33.19
N VAL A 440 -17.51 -14.42 34.10
CA VAL A 440 -17.48 -14.01 35.52
C VAL A 440 -16.19 -14.45 36.18
N THR A 441 -15.72 -15.68 35.94
CA THR A 441 -14.45 -16.19 36.48
C THR A 441 -13.25 -15.37 35.96
N THR A 442 -13.23 -15.03 34.67
CA THR A 442 -12.17 -14.21 34.07
C THR A 442 -12.14 -12.81 34.70
N ALA A 443 -13.30 -12.15 34.81
CA ALA A 443 -13.41 -10.83 35.41
C ALA A 443 -13.05 -10.82 36.91
N SER A 444 -13.49 -11.84 37.65
CA SER A 444 -13.16 -11.99 39.08
C SER A 444 -11.66 -12.25 39.31
N GLY A 445 -10.96 -12.83 38.34
CA GLY A 445 -9.51 -12.98 38.34
C GLY A 445 -8.73 -11.70 37.99
N GLY A 446 -9.43 -10.59 37.69
CA GLY A 446 -8.81 -9.35 37.22
C GLY A 446 -8.33 -9.40 35.77
N GLU A 447 -8.73 -10.42 35.02
CA GLU A 447 -8.39 -10.61 33.61
C GLU A 447 -9.46 -10.01 32.70
N GLN A 448 -9.17 -9.92 31.40
CA GLN A 448 -10.08 -9.36 30.39
C GLN A 448 -10.55 -10.46 29.43
N ALA A 449 -11.84 -10.43 29.09
CA ALA A 449 -12.43 -11.29 28.07
C ALA A 449 -12.84 -10.48 26.84
N ILE A 450 -12.65 -11.07 25.65
CA ILE A 450 -13.12 -10.50 24.38
C ILE A 450 -14.28 -11.37 23.89
N VAL A 451 -15.46 -10.76 23.73
CA VAL A 451 -16.64 -11.41 23.15
C VAL A 451 -16.85 -10.91 21.73
N LEU A 452 -16.73 -11.80 20.74
CA LEU A 452 -16.95 -11.47 19.34
C LEU A 452 -18.40 -11.75 18.96
N LEU A 453 -19.08 -10.75 18.41
CA LEU A 453 -20.45 -10.86 17.90
C LEU A 453 -20.48 -10.43 16.43
N ASN A 454 -21.41 -11.01 15.65
CA ASN A 454 -21.61 -10.60 14.26
C ASN A 454 -22.14 -9.15 14.16
N ARG A 455 -21.73 -8.43 13.11
CA ARG A 455 -22.10 -7.02 12.86
C ARG A 455 -23.63 -6.85 12.77
N ARG A 456 -24.16 -5.68 13.20
CA ARG A 456 -25.60 -5.38 13.15
C ARG A 456 -26.11 -5.39 11.70
N GLY A 457 -27.31 -5.93 11.46
CA GLY A 457 -27.99 -5.83 10.17
C GLY A 457 -27.64 -6.88 9.11
N TYR A 458 -26.92 -7.96 9.46
CA TYR A 458 -26.81 -9.09 8.54
C TYR A 458 -28.20 -9.69 8.29
N SER A 459 -28.50 -9.88 7.00
CA SER A 459 -29.61 -10.65 6.44
C SER A 459 -30.08 -11.76 7.38
N THR A 460 -31.28 -11.61 7.95
CA THR A 460 -31.82 -12.59 8.89
C THR A 460 -32.08 -13.90 8.17
N PHE A 461 -31.35 -14.97 8.46
CA PHE A 461 -31.68 -16.29 7.94
C PHE A 461 -32.69 -16.98 8.88
N VAL A 462 -33.43 -17.93 8.33
CA VAL A 462 -34.49 -18.65 9.05
C VAL A 462 -33.97 -20.02 9.48
N LEU A 463 -34.08 -20.35 10.77
CA LEU A 463 -33.71 -21.67 11.31
C LEU A 463 -34.79 -22.31 12.18
N CYS A 464 -34.74 -23.64 12.29
CA CYS A 464 -35.49 -24.40 13.27
C CYS A 464 -34.70 -24.54 14.58
N ARG A 465 -35.29 -24.19 15.71
CA ARG A 465 -34.64 -24.28 17.04
C ARG A 465 -34.41 -25.70 17.55
N ASP A 466 -35.05 -26.69 16.95
CA ASP A 466 -35.04 -28.06 17.47
C ASP A 466 -33.96 -28.90 16.80
N CYS A 467 -33.96 -28.91 15.47
CA CYS A 467 -32.95 -29.63 14.70
C CYS A 467 -31.75 -28.76 14.30
N GLY A 468 -31.90 -27.43 14.27
CA GLY A 468 -30.87 -26.49 13.81
C GLY A 468 -30.83 -26.29 12.29
N ALA A 469 -31.73 -26.93 11.52
CA ALA A 469 -31.78 -26.79 10.07
C ALA A 469 -32.14 -25.36 9.64
N SER A 470 -31.43 -24.85 8.63
CA SER A 470 -31.77 -23.59 7.97
C SER A 470 -32.72 -23.83 6.79
N ILE A 471 -33.59 -22.86 6.50
CA ILE A 471 -34.47 -22.94 5.34
C ILE A 471 -33.68 -22.51 4.10
N VAL A 472 -33.50 -23.44 3.15
CA VAL A 472 -32.68 -23.25 1.96
C VAL A 472 -33.53 -23.02 0.70
N CYS A 473 -32.94 -22.37 -0.29
CA CYS A 473 -33.53 -22.19 -1.61
C CYS A 473 -33.52 -23.53 -2.38
N PRO A 474 -34.65 -23.97 -2.96
CA PRO A 474 -34.70 -25.21 -3.75
C PRO A 474 -33.88 -25.14 -5.05
N HIS A 475 -33.54 -23.93 -5.52
CA HIS A 475 -32.78 -23.74 -6.76
C HIS A 475 -31.27 -23.60 -6.56
N CYS A 476 -30.83 -23.11 -5.39
CA CYS A 476 -29.43 -22.75 -5.15
C CYS A 476 -28.81 -23.44 -3.93
N ALA A 477 -29.60 -24.17 -3.13
CA ALA A 477 -29.17 -24.79 -1.87
C ALA A 477 -28.52 -23.83 -0.84
N VAL A 478 -28.68 -22.51 -1.02
CA VAL A 478 -28.24 -21.48 -0.07
C VAL A 478 -29.37 -21.10 0.89
N ALA A 479 -29.04 -20.67 2.10
CA ALA A 479 -30.03 -20.20 3.07
C ALA A 479 -30.83 -19.02 2.51
N LEU A 480 -32.15 -19.06 2.67
CA LEU A 480 -33.02 -17.93 2.33
C LEU A 480 -32.95 -16.85 3.40
N VAL A 481 -33.00 -15.59 2.96
CA VAL A 481 -32.95 -14.40 3.81
C VAL A 481 -34.34 -13.85 3.99
N TYR A 482 -34.78 -13.68 5.24
CA TYR A 482 -36.03 -12.99 5.57
C TYR A 482 -35.88 -11.48 5.41
N HIS A 483 -36.85 -10.87 4.71
CA HIS A 483 -36.98 -9.44 4.52
C HIS A 483 -38.26 -8.96 5.22
N SER A 484 -38.11 -8.19 6.31
CA SER A 484 -39.25 -7.73 7.12
C SER A 484 -40.19 -6.79 6.37
N ALA A 485 -39.69 -5.99 5.44
CA ALA A 485 -40.51 -5.05 4.65
C ALA A 485 -41.50 -5.75 3.70
N SER A 486 -41.17 -6.97 3.25
CA SER A 486 -42.00 -7.75 2.32
C SER A 486 -42.57 -9.02 2.95
N GLU A 487 -42.34 -9.23 4.26
CA GLU A 487 -42.71 -10.43 5.03
C GLU A 487 -42.41 -11.77 4.30
N ALA A 488 -41.33 -11.81 3.53
CA ALA A 488 -40.99 -12.94 2.67
C ALA A 488 -39.52 -13.32 2.78
N MET A 489 -39.23 -14.58 2.53
CA MET A 489 -37.86 -15.06 2.40
C MET A 489 -37.41 -14.94 0.94
N ARG A 490 -36.16 -14.52 0.71
CA ARG A 490 -35.60 -14.31 -0.62
C ARG A 490 -34.22 -14.93 -0.76
N CYS A 491 -33.98 -15.55 -1.90
CA CYS A 491 -32.66 -15.96 -2.34
C CYS A 491 -31.96 -14.78 -3.03
N HIS A 492 -30.79 -14.38 -2.55
CA HIS A 492 -29.99 -13.33 -3.18
C HIS A 492 -29.17 -13.79 -4.39
N TYR A 493 -29.18 -15.09 -4.69
CA TYR A 493 -28.49 -15.68 -5.84
C TYR A 493 -29.41 -15.77 -7.06
N CYS A 494 -30.55 -16.47 -6.95
CA CYS A 494 -31.49 -16.62 -8.07
C CYS A 494 -32.71 -15.70 -8.00
N GLY A 495 -32.89 -14.94 -6.92
CA GLY A 495 -34.05 -14.07 -6.73
C GLY A 495 -35.32 -14.77 -6.24
N ASN A 496 -35.32 -16.11 -6.10
CA ASN A 496 -36.47 -16.89 -5.63
C ASN A 496 -37.04 -16.36 -4.31
N THR A 497 -38.35 -16.21 -4.25
CA THR A 497 -39.08 -15.82 -3.03
C THR A 497 -39.87 -17.01 -2.48
N ALA A 498 -39.93 -17.12 -1.16
CA ALA A 498 -40.72 -18.14 -0.47
C ALA A 498 -41.34 -17.57 0.81
N GLU A 499 -42.52 -18.07 1.17
CA GLU A 499 -43.15 -17.78 2.46
C GLU A 499 -42.46 -18.56 3.59
N ILE A 500 -42.58 -18.04 4.81
CA ILE A 500 -42.05 -18.70 6.00
C ILE A 500 -42.88 -19.97 6.26
N PRO A 501 -42.27 -21.16 6.34
CA PRO A 501 -43.02 -22.39 6.56
C PRO A 501 -43.56 -22.42 8.01
N ALA A 502 -44.80 -22.91 8.17
CA ALA A 502 -45.42 -23.10 9.48
C ALA A 502 -44.72 -24.18 10.33
N GLU A 503 -44.10 -25.17 9.68
CA GLU A 503 -43.38 -26.27 10.31
C GLU A 503 -42.03 -26.50 9.62
N CYS A 504 -41.03 -26.95 10.38
CA CYS A 504 -39.71 -27.26 9.85
C CYS A 504 -39.79 -28.38 8.81
N PRO A 505 -39.26 -28.19 7.58
CA PRO A 505 -39.24 -29.24 6.57
C PRO A 505 -38.41 -30.49 6.96
N THR A 506 -37.54 -30.37 7.97
CA THR A 506 -36.64 -31.45 8.41
C THR A 506 -37.18 -32.23 9.61
N CYS A 507 -37.79 -31.56 10.60
CA CYS A 507 -38.24 -32.21 11.84
C CYS A 507 -39.68 -31.89 12.23
N HIS A 508 -40.44 -31.20 11.38
CA HIS A 508 -41.83 -30.78 11.61
C HIS A 508 -42.08 -29.90 12.85
N SER A 509 -41.01 -29.43 13.49
CA SER A 509 -41.13 -28.48 14.61
C SER A 509 -41.69 -27.15 14.15
N ARG A 510 -42.62 -26.60 14.92
CA ARG A 510 -43.17 -25.24 14.74
C ARG A 510 -42.23 -24.15 15.28
N ARG A 511 -41.10 -24.51 15.89
CA ARG A 511 -40.15 -23.55 16.49
C ARG A 511 -39.20 -22.96 15.45
N ILE A 512 -39.77 -22.29 14.45
CA ILE A 512 -39.05 -21.53 13.42
C ILE A 512 -38.77 -20.11 13.92
N LYS A 513 -37.52 -19.64 13.79
CA LYS A 513 -37.10 -18.31 14.24
C LYS A 513 -36.18 -17.64 13.21
N PHE A 514 -36.33 -16.33 13.11
CA PHE A 514 -35.40 -15.44 12.43
C PHE A 514 -34.15 -15.26 13.29
N PHE A 515 -32.98 -15.38 12.68
CA PHE A 515 -31.69 -15.14 13.34
C PHE A 515 -30.99 -13.95 12.69
N GLY A 516 -30.61 -12.94 13.47
CA GLY A 516 -29.94 -11.72 12.97
C GLY A 516 -30.11 -10.50 13.89
N THR A 517 -31.03 -10.56 14.85
CA THR A 517 -31.18 -9.55 15.93
C THR A 517 -30.43 -9.91 17.23
N GLY A 518 -29.62 -10.98 17.21
CA GLY A 518 -28.96 -11.54 18.40
C GLY A 518 -27.87 -10.67 19.02
N THR A 519 -27.23 -9.79 18.23
CA THR A 519 -26.09 -8.97 18.68
C THR A 519 -26.50 -7.98 19.78
N GLN A 520 -27.62 -7.26 19.58
CA GLN A 520 -28.13 -6.29 20.57
C GLN A 520 -28.63 -7.00 21.83
N LYS A 521 -29.25 -8.18 21.68
CA LYS A 521 -29.71 -8.97 22.81
C LYS A 521 -28.54 -9.56 23.62
N ALA A 522 -27.48 -10.01 22.95
CA ALA A 522 -26.28 -10.50 23.60
C ALA A 522 -25.56 -9.39 24.36
N GLU A 523 -25.46 -8.19 23.77
CA GLU A 523 -24.91 -7.00 24.42
C GLU A 523 -25.68 -6.65 25.71
N ALA A 524 -27.01 -6.57 25.65
CA ALA A 524 -27.85 -6.32 26.84
C ALA A 524 -27.71 -7.41 27.91
N GLU A 525 -27.73 -8.70 27.53
CA GLU A 525 -27.56 -9.81 28.47
C GLU A 525 -26.14 -9.88 29.09
N LEU A 526 -25.13 -9.27 28.47
CA LEU A 526 -23.79 -9.12 29.04
C LEU A 526 -23.73 -7.97 30.05
N GLU A 527 -24.42 -6.86 29.79
CA GLU A 527 -24.49 -5.71 30.70
C GLU A 527 -25.26 -6.01 31.99
N GLU A 528 -26.16 -6.99 31.97
CA GLU A 528 -26.89 -7.49 33.14
C GLU A 528 -26.02 -8.29 34.13
N LEU A 529 -24.78 -8.67 33.75
CA LEU A 529 -23.87 -9.42 34.62
C LEU A 529 -23.15 -8.46 35.59
N PRO A 530 -23.50 -8.44 36.90
CA PRO A 530 -23.06 -7.38 37.82
C PRO A 530 -21.55 -7.41 38.10
N GLU A 531 -20.89 -8.55 37.92
CA GLU A 531 -19.44 -8.72 38.14
C GLU A 531 -18.60 -8.25 36.95
N ILE A 532 -19.21 -7.88 35.82
CA ILE A 532 -18.52 -7.60 34.56
C ILE A 532 -18.76 -6.15 34.13
N ARG A 533 -17.70 -5.46 33.71
CA ARG A 533 -17.79 -4.17 33.03
C ARG A 533 -17.64 -4.38 31.54
N VAL A 534 -18.68 -4.06 30.79
CA VAL A 534 -18.68 -4.19 29.32
C VAL A 534 -18.13 -2.90 28.71
N LEU A 535 -17.14 -3.03 27.85
CA LEU A 535 -16.69 -1.98 26.95
C LEU A 535 -16.87 -2.47 25.52
N ARG A 536 -17.51 -1.65 24.70
CA ARG A 536 -17.66 -1.91 23.28
C ARG A 536 -16.45 -1.42 22.50
N MET A 537 -15.97 -2.26 21.59
CA MET A 537 -14.85 -1.95 20.71
C MET A 537 -15.26 -2.20 19.25
N ASP A 538 -15.99 -1.26 18.65
CA ASP A 538 -16.23 -1.18 17.21
C ASP A 538 -15.57 0.05 16.59
N GLN A 539 -15.42 0.03 15.27
CA GLN A 539 -14.82 1.12 14.49
C GLN A 539 -15.78 2.30 14.24
N ASP A 540 -17.06 2.17 14.62
CA ASP A 540 -18.14 3.13 14.35
C ASP A 540 -18.25 4.23 15.42
#